data_AF-A0A1Q7ALQ8-F1
#
_entry.id   AF-A0A1Q7ALQ8-F1
#
_cell.length_a   1.000
_cell.length_b   1.000
_cell.length_c   1.000
_cell.angle_alpha   90.00
_cell.angle_beta   90.00
_cell.angle_gamma   90.00
#
_symmetry.space_group_name_H-M   'P 1'
#
loop_
_entity.id
_entity.type
_entity.pdbx_description
1 polymer ?
#
loop_
_entity_poly.entity_id
_entity_poly.type
_entity_poly.pdbx_seq_one_letter_code
_entity_poly.pdbx_strand_id
1 'polypeptide(L)'
;MGGVAGHAGLFSTAADLSRFCRMLLDGGRLEGARILSPATIERMITPSTPAGMKDVRGLGWDIDSTYSSNRGDLFPAGSSFGHTGFTGTSLWLDPQTKSYVVFLSNRVHPDGKGDVTALRGKVATIAAAALSQLAVARAFQASESARARSAESLALPTVMTGIDVLEADGFAELRGKRIGLVTNQTGISRSGATTIDLLAHAPGVTLVALFSPEHGIRGQLEEKVDSSRDERTGLPIFSLYGDSRRPTDAMLAGIDTLVIDLQDIGARFWTYPTTMEFAIEEAARRRIAVVVLDRPNPIGGVDVEGPLQDQSAIGFTGYVTMPVRHGLTIGELARLFNEDRGVGADLTVIPMKGWRRAAWFDEDALPWTAPSPNMRNLLAAMLYPGIGAIEQTNLSVGRGTDTPFEHIGAPWIDGRALASALNDRSIPGVRFYPVTFTPAAGAKLAGQTCHGVSMIVTDRAALHPVRVGVEIASALSRMYGQQFRLEDAATLLGSRATIQKIRAGEDPLAIAQSWTADEAKWRAIRAKYLLYPLG
;
A
#
# COMPACT_ATOMS: atom_id res chain seq x y z
N MET A 1 50.69 -29.71 25.00
CA MET A 1 50.73 -28.27 24.67
C MET A 1 49.97 -27.53 25.76
N GLY A 2 50.67 -26.86 26.67
CA GLY A 2 50.10 -26.21 27.87
C GLY A 2 49.48 -24.82 27.60
N GLY A 3 48.72 -24.67 26.51
CA GLY A 3 48.08 -23.41 26.13
C GLY A 3 46.70 -23.63 25.51
N VAL A 4 45.84 -22.62 25.55
CA VAL A 4 44.49 -22.65 24.95
C VAL A 4 44.60 -22.47 23.44
N ALA A 5 44.34 -23.52 22.67
CA ALA A 5 44.22 -23.43 21.22
C ALA A 5 42.77 -23.10 20.84
N GLY A 6 42.50 -21.88 20.38
CA GLY A 6 41.13 -21.44 20.04
C GLY A 6 40.47 -22.20 18.88
N HIS A 7 41.22 -23.01 18.13
CA HIS A 7 40.75 -23.78 16.98
C HIS A 7 40.54 -25.28 17.27
N ALA A 8 41.03 -25.80 18.40
CA ALA A 8 40.94 -27.21 18.77
C ALA A 8 41.20 -27.45 20.27
N GLY A 9 40.69 -28.53 20.85
CA GLY A 9 40.99 -28.92 22.23
C GLY A 9 39.98 -28.46 23.29
N LEU A 10 38.80 -27.98 22.87
CA LEU A 10 37.65 -27.79 23.75
C LEU A 10 36.87 -29.10 23.90
N PHE A 11 36.49 -29.41 25.13
CA PHE A 11 35.65 -30.55 25.48
C PHE A 11 34.34 -30.03 26.06
N SER A 12 33.21 -30.57 25.59
CA SER A 12 31.89 -30.14 25.97
C SER A 12 30.89 -31.29 25.79
N THR A 13 29.70 -31.17 26.38
CA THR A 13 28.62 -32.13 26.16
C THR A 13 27.72 -31.73 24.98
N ALA A 14 26.91 -32.66 24.49
CA ALA A 14 25.86 -32.34 23.52
C ALA A 14 24.83 -31.34 24.08
N ALA A 15 24.58 -31.36 25.39
CA ALA A 15 23.68 -30.43 26.06
C ALA A 15 24.23 -28.99 26.05
N ASP A 16 25.54 -28.82 26.24
CA ASP A 16 26.20 -27.51 26.16
C ASP A 16 26.24 -26.98 24.73
N LEU A 17 26.57 -27.84 23.76
CA LEU A 17 26.54 -27.47 22.34
C LEU A 17 25.12 -27.11 21.88
N SER A 18 24.09 -27.76 22.43
CA SER A 18 22.69 -27.38 22.23
C SER A 18 22.39 -25.95 22.71
N ARG A 19 22.96 -25.52 23.84
CA ARG A 19 22.83 -24.13 24.32
C ARG A 19 23.48 -23.15 23.33
N PHE A 20 24.66 -23.50 22.82
CA PHE A 20 25.36 -22.70 21.81
C PHE A 20 24.57 -22.60 20.50
N CYS A 21 24.03 -23.72 20.01
CA CYS A 21 23.19 -23.73 18.80
C CYS A 21 21.94 -22.87 18.96
N ARG A 22 21.26 -22.96 20.12
CA ARG A 22 20.10 -22.11 20.43
C ARG A 22 20.47 -20.62 20.47
N MET A 23 21.63 -20.29 21.02
CA MET A 23 22.12 -18.90 21.04
C MET A 23 22.29 -18.33 19.63
N LEU A 24 22.87 -19.10 18.72
CA LEU A 24 23.04 -18.70 17.32
C LEU A 24 21.68 -18.56 16.61
N LEU A 25 20.78 -19.53 16.80
CA LEU A 25 19.46 -19.52 16.19
C LEU A 25 18.54 -18.41 16.73
N ASP A 26 18.75 -17.95 17.96
CA ASP A 26 17.98 -16.87 18.61
C ASP A 26 18.68 -15.49 18.51
N GLY A 27 19.45 -15.27 17.43
CA GLY A 27 20.02 -13.95 17.13
C GLY A 27 20.99 -13.44 18.20
N GLY A 28 21.70 -14.36 18.85
CA GLY A 28 22.74 -14.06 19.84
C GLY A 28 22.24 -14.05 21.28
N ARG A 29 21.01 -14.50 21.54
CA ARG A 29 20.42 -14.54 22.90
C ARG A 29 20.33 -15.96 23.43
N LEU A 30 20.53 -16.12 24.73
CA LEU A 30 20.31 -17.38 25.43
C LEU A 30 19.79 -17.08 26.83
N GLU A 31 18.65 -17.66 27.20
CA GLU A 31 18.10 -17.59 28.57
C GLU A 31 17.97 -16.14 29.09
N GLY A 32 17.48 -15.25 28.23
CA GLY A 32 17.27 -13.83 28.55
C GLY A 32 18.50 -12.94 28.36
N ALA A 33 19.71 -13.50 28.39
CA ALA A 33 20.97 -12.78 28.19
C ALA A 33 21.34 -12.60 26.71
N ARG A 34 21.97 -11.47 26.37
CA ARG A 34 22.58 -11.24 25.06
C ARG A 34 24.06 -11.59 25.10
N ILE A 35 24.45 -12.62 24.35
CA ILE A 35 25.83 -13.10 24.23
C ILE A 35 26.52 -12.46 23.02
N LEU A 36 25.83 -12.41 21.89
CA LEU A 36 26.29 -11.74 20.67
C LEU A 36 25.22 -10.78 20.13
N SER A 37 25.64 -9.77 19.35
CA SER A 37 24.69 -8.88 18.68
C SER A 37 24.01 -9.61 17.51
N PRO A 38 22.76 -9.24 17.13
CA PRO A 38 22.10 -9.86 15.99
C PRO A 38 22.89 -9.64 14.69
N ALA A 39 23.48 -8.46 14.52
CA ALA A 39 24.34 -8.14 13.38
C ALA A 39 25.59 -9.03 13.33
N THR A 40 26.15 -9.42 14.48
CA THR A 40 27.27 -10.37 14.54
C THR A 40 26.83 -11.76 14.07
N ILE A 41 25.67 -12.23 14.52
CA ILE A 41 25.14 -13.53 14.07
C ILE A 41 24.89 -13.52 12.57
N GLU A 42 24.20 -12.50 12.07
CA GLU A 42 23.90 -12.34 10.64
C GLU A 42 25.19 -12.34 9.80
N ARG A 43 26.21 -11.60 10.24
CA ARG A 43 27.50 -11.58 9.57
C ARG A 43 28.23 -12.93 9.61
N MET A 44 28.10 -13.70 10.69
CA MET A 44 28.72 -15.02 10.82
C MET A 44 28.12 -16.03 9.84
N ILE A 45 26.80 -15.98 9.62
CA ILE A 45 26.07 -16.98 8.82
C ILE A 45 25.83 -16.55 7.37
N THR A 46 26.22 -15.32 7.01
CA THR A 46 26.17 -14.83 5.63
C THR A 46 27.45 -15.24 4.87
N PRO A 47 27.32 -15.68 3.61
CA PRO A 47 28.48 -15.96 2.75
C PRO A 47 29.50 -14.82 2.78
N SER A 48 30.73 -15.16 3.16
CA SER A 48 31.89 -14.25 3.18
C SER A 48 32.95 -14.67 2.18
N THR A 49 32.66 -15.69 1.36
CA THR A 49 33.55 -16.17 0.29
C THR A 49 33.37 -15.32 -0.99
N PRO A 50 34.44 -15.03 -1.75
CA PRO A 50 34.32 -14.31 -3.02
C PRO A 50 33.36 -14.96 -4.01
N ALA A 51 32.67 -14.12 -4.80
CA ALA A 51 31.75 -14.58 -5.84
C ALA A 51 32.46 -15.45 -6.88
N GLY A 52 31.83 -16.57 -7.25
CA GLY A 52 32.36 -17.53 -8.23
C GLY A 52 33.21 -18.66 -7.66
N MET A 53 33.48 -18.67 -6.34
CA MET A 53 34.08 -19.84 -5.69
C MET A 53 33.05 -20.93 -5.43
N LYS A 54 33.49 -22.19 -5.59
CA LYS A 54 32.64 -23.37 -5.39
C LYS A 54 32.28 -23.63 -3.93
N ASP A 55 33.19 -23.33 -3.00
CA ASP A 55 33.01 -23.60 -1.58
C ASP A 55 32.47 -22.35 -0.86
N VAL A 56 31.23 -22.39 -0.38
CA VAL A 56 30.61 -21.24 0.30
C VAL A 56 30.80 -21.34 1.82
N ARG A 57 31.46 -20.34 2.40
CA ARG A 57 31.71 -20.23 3.85
C ARG A 57 31.34 -18.86 4.40
N GLY A 58 30.88 -18.85 5.66
CA GLY A 58 30.70 -17.66 6.49
C GLY A 58 31.87 -17.43 7.43
N LEU A 59 31.74 -16.54 8.41
CA LEU A 59 32.79 -16.33 9.42
C LEU A 59 32.76 -17.47 10.45
N GLY A 60 33.63 -18.46 10.25
CA GLY A 60 33.77 -19.63 11.12
C GLY A 60 32.85 -20.80 10.77
N TRP A 61 32.05 -20.69 9.71
CA TRP A 61 31.02 -21.67 9.36
C TRP A 61 31.13 -22.16 7.92
N ASP A 62 30.89 -23.46 7.74
CA ASP A 62 30.58 -24.04 6.44
C ASP A 62 29.10 -23.78 6.11
N ILE A 63 28.80 -23.36 4.89
CA ILE A 63 27.44 -23.06 4.42
C ILE A 63 27.09 -24.01 3.27
N ASP A 64 27.97 -24.07 2.25
CA ASP A 64 27.81 -24.97 1.11
C ASP A 64 29.18 -25.24 0.46
N SER A 65 30.07 -25.90 1.19
CA SER A 65 31.34 -26.37 0.66
C SER A 65 31.32 -27.83 0.23
N THR A 66 32.34 -28.27 -0.49
CA THR A 66 32.62 -29.68 -0.80
C THR A 66 32.73 -30.59 0.44
N TYR A 67 32.93 -30.02 1.63
CA TYR A 67 32.98 -30.73 2.91
C TYR A 67 31.65 -30.74 3.68
N SER A 68 30.62 -30.07 3.17
CA SER A 68 29.32 -29.87 3.83
C SER A 68 28.43 -31.12 3.87
N SER A 69 28.94 -32.30 3.52
CA SER A 69 28.17 -33.56 3.54
C SER A 69 27.60 -33.93 4.92
N ASN A 70 28.12 -33.33 6.00
CA ASN A 70 27.55 -33.45 7.34
C ASN A 70 26.19 -32.75 7.51
N ARG A 71 25.80 -31.88 6.58
CA ARG A 71 24.45 -31.33 6.44
C ARG A 71 23.40 -32.40 6.20
N GLY A 72 23.77 -33.48 5.52
CA GLY A 72 22.80 -34.40 4.93
C GLY A 72 22.03 -33.77 3.77
N ASP A 73 20.96 -34.44 3.36
CA ASP A 73 20.25 -34.16 2.10
C ASP A 73 19.11 -33.15 2.27
N LEU A 74 18.63 -32.96 3.50
CA LEU A 74 17.38 -32.23 3.78
C LEU A 74 17.58 -30.86 4.44
N PHE A 75 18.71 -30.62 5.08
CA PHE A 75 19.04 -29.27 5.53
C PHE A 75 19.40 -28.40 4.30
N PRO A 76 18.81 -27.19 4.13
CA PRO A 76 18.94 -26.43 2.89
C PRO A 76 20.37 -25.95 2.58
N ALA A 77 20.84 -26.16 1.36
CA ALA A 77 22.10 -25.59 0.89
C ALA A 77 22.04 -24.06 0.83
N GLY A 78 23.13 -23.38 1.18
CA GLY A 78 23.22 -21.92 1.05
C GLY A 78 22.53 -21.10 2.14
N SER A 79 21.58 -21.68 2.88
CA SER A 79 20.84 -21.00 3.95
C SER A 79 20.93 -21.67 5.32
N SER A 80 21.47 -22.89 5.39
CA SER A 80 21.85 -23.56 6.64
C SER A 80 23.38 -23.62 6.77
N PHE A 81 23.88 -23.79 7.98
CA PHE A 81 25.32 -23.70 8.25
C PHE A 81 25.77 -24.66 9.36
N GLY A 82 27.05 -25.01 9.36
CA GLY A 82 27.60 -25.89 10.38
C GLY A 82 29.10 -26.09 10.28
N HIS A 83 29.60 -27.08 11.02
CA HIS A 83 31.02 -27.42 11.02
C HIS A 83 31.24 -28.86 11.49
N THR A 84 32.45 -29.37 11.24
CA THR A 84 32.91 -30.69 11.66
C THR A 84 34.08 -30.60 12.63
N GLY A 85 34.33 -31.66 13.39
CA GLY A 85 35.47 -31.81 14.27
C GLY A 85 36.27 -33.07 13.95
N PHE A 86 37.58 -33.02 14.21
CA PHE A 86 38.54 -34.05 13.80
C PHE A 86 38.18 -35.46 14.31
N THR A 87 37.64 -35.57 15.53
CA THR A 87 37.22 -36.84 16.14
C THR A 87 35.94 -37.41 15.55
N GLY A 88 35.38 -36.81 14.49
CA GLY A 88 34.15 -37.26 13.85
C GLY A 88 32.90 -36.59 14.43
N THR A 89 33.06 -35.46 15.12
CA THR A 89 31.94 -34.66 15.60
C THR A 89 31.42 -33.73 14.50
N SER A 90 30.16 -33.32 14.59
CA SER A 90 29.60 -32.28 13.74
C SER A 90 28.43 -31.58 14.39
N LEU A 91 28.18 -30.36 13.94
CA LEU A 91 26.93 -29.66 14.18
C LEU A 91 26.46 -29.01 12.88
N TRP A 92 25.14 -28.93 12.70
CA TRP A 92 24.52 -28.24 11.57
C TRP A 92 23.21 -27.60 12.01
N LEU A 93 22.91 -26.38 11.54
CA LEU A 93 21.81 -25.54 11.98
C LEU A 93 21.09 -24.91 10.79
N ASP A 94 19.78 -24.77 10.90
CA ASP A 94 18.95 -24.01 9.97
C ASP A 94 18.22 -22.86 10.69
N PRO A 95 18.58 -21.59 10.39
CA PRO A 95 17.90 -20.41 10.89
C PRO A 95 16.40 -20.35 10.60
N GLN A 96 15.96 -20.90 9.47
CA GLN A 96 14.56 -20.78 9.01
C GLN A 96 13.64 -21.66 9.85
N THR A 97 13.98 -22.94 10.00
CA THR A 97 13.20 -23.88 10.81
C THR A 97 13.55 -23.85 12.30
N LYS A 98 14.53 -23.03 12.70
CA LYS A 98 15.10 -22.98 14.07
C LYS A 98 15.52 -24.37 14.58
N SER A 99 16.02 -25.20 13.67
CA SER A 99 16.40 -26.57 13.96
C SER A 99 17.91 -26.75 13.88
N TYR A 100 18.43 -27.75 14.59
CA TYR A 100 19.83 -28.11 14.56
C TYR A 100 20.05 -29.58 14.89
N VAL A 101 21.18 -30.11 14.47
CA VAL A 101 21.67 -31.45 14.83
C VAL A 101 23.08 -31.32 15.41
N VAL A 102 23.33 -32.02 16.51
CA VAL A 102 24.67 -32.20 17.08
C VAL A 102 24.96 -33.70 17.07
N PHE A 103 26.05 -34.08 16.43
CA PHE A 103 26.52 -35.46 16.37
C PHE A 103 27.90 -35.53 17.03
N LEU A 104 28.00 -36.21 18.15
CA LEU A 104 29.26 -36.44 18.85
C LEU A 104 29.67 -37.90 18.68
N SER A 105 30.78 -38.12 17.98
CA SER A 105 31.40 -39.43 17.86
C SER A 105 32.89 -39.35 18.17
N ASN A 106 33.52 -40.52 18.30
CA ASN A 106 34.95 -40.66 18.44
C ASN A 106 35.46 -41.65 17.39
N ARG A 107 35.50 -41.23 16.12
CA ARG A 107 35.97 -42.06 14.98
C ARG A 107 37.42 -42.50 15.12
N VAL A 108 38.19 -41.85 16.01
CA VAL A 108 39.61 -42.17 16.23
C VAL A 108 39.80 -43.26 17.27
N HIS A 109 38.74 -43.72 17.94
CA HIS A 109 38.81 -44.86 18.85
C HIS A 109 38.50 -46.19 18.11
N PRO A 110 39.25 -47.28 18.37
CA PRO A 110 40.45 -47.34 19.22
C PRO A 110 41.77 -46.99 18.48
N ASP A 111 41.80 -47.02 17.15
CA ASP A 111 43.04 -47.08 16.37
C ASP A 111 43.22 -45.95 15.32
N GLY A 112 42.33 -44.96 15.31
CA GLY A 112 42.41 -43.80 14.41
C GLY A 112 41.82 -43.99 13.02
N LYS A 113 41.33 -45.20 12.66
CA LYS A 113 40.99 -45.55 11.27
C LYS A 113 39.51 -45.40 10.90
N GLY A 114 38.64 -45.03 11.85
CA GLY A 114 37.20 -44.90 11.60
C GLY A 114 36.84 -43.71 10.68
N ASP A 115 35.82 -43.92 9.85
CA ASP A 115 35.14 -42.88 9.07
C ASP A 115 33.66 -42.81 9.46
N VAL A 116 33.20 -41.60 9.76
CA VAL A 116 31.81 -41.30 10.15
C VAL A 116 31.15 -40.32 9.18
N THR A 117 31.77 -40.04 8.03
CA THR A 117 31.31 -39.03 7.06
C THR A 117 29.93 -39.36 6.49
N ALA A 118 29.69 -40.62 6.13
CA ALA A 118 28.36 -41.05 5.70
C ALA A 118 27.36 -41.08 6.87
N LEU A 119 27.81 -41.43 8.08
CA LEU A 119 26.96 -41.54 9.26
C LEU A 119 26.43 -40.17 9.71
N ARG A 120 27.29 -39.15 9.80
CA ARG A 120 26.89 -37.79 10.17
C ARG A 120 25.84 -37.23 9.19
N GLY A 121 26.00 -37.45 7.89
CA GLY A 121 25.04 -37.03 6.87
C GLY A 121 23.69 -37.75 7.03
N LYS A 122 23.71 -39.08 7.22
CA LYS A 122 22.48 -39.86 7.48
C LYS A 122 21.75 -39.41 8.75
N VAL A 123 22.48 -39.17 9.84
CA VAL A 123 21.89 -38.67 11.10
C VAL A 123 21.27 -37.29 10.89
N ALA A 124 21.95 -36.40 10.18
CA ALA A 124 21.42 -35.07 9.85
C ALA A 124 20.16 -35.15 8.97
N THR A 125 20.14 -36.01 7.95
CA THR A 125 18.96 -36.28 7.12
C THR A 125 17.78 -36.81 7.97
N ILE A 126 18.03 -37.79 8.85
CA ILE A 126 16.98 -38.36 9.72
C ILE A 126 16.45 -37.29 10.69
N ALA A 127 17.33 -36.50 11.30
CA ALA A 127 16.95 -35.43 12.20
C ALA A 127 16.12 -34.36 11.48
N ALA A 128 16.56 -33.91 10.30
CA ALA A 128 15.84 -32.94 9.48
C ALA A 128 14.45 -33.47 9.07
N ALA A 129 14.34 -34.74 8.67
CA ALA A 129 13.06 -35.37 8.34
C ALA A 129 12.10 -35.39 9.54
N ALA A 130 12.58 -35.83 10.71
CA ALA A 130 11.78 -35.88 11.94
C ALA A 130 11.35 -34.48 12.40
N LEU A 131 12.25 -33.50 12.34
CA LEU A 131 11.97 -32.11 12.70
C LEU A 131 11.04 -31.43 11.69
N SER A 132 11.11 -31.79 10.41
CA SER A 132 10.18 -31.32 9.38
C SER A 132 8.78 -31.89 9.58
N GLN A 133 8.64 -33.17 9.92
CA GLN A 133 7.34 -33.77 10.27
C GLN A 133 6.75 -33.17 11.54
N LEU A 134 7.57 -32.91 12.56
CA LEU A 134 7.16 -32.20 13.77
C LEU A 134 6.83 -30.73 13.51
N ALA A 135 7.54 -30.06 12.59
CA ALA A 135 7.25 -28.69 12.18
C ALA A 135 5.93 -28.62 11.39
N VAL A 136 5.64 -29.61 10.53
CA VAL A 136 4.35 -29.74 9.83
C VAL A 136 3.23 -30.02 10.83
N ALA A 137 3.41 -30.98 11.75
CA ALA A 137 2.41 -31.27 12.78
C ALA A 137 2.17 -30.10 13.74
N ARG A 138 3.23 -29.38 14.14
CA ARG A 138 3.13 -28.13 14.93
C ARG A 138 2.55 -26.98 14.10
N ALA A 139 2.80 -26.90 12.79
CA ALA A 139 2.16 -25.92 11.93
C ALA A 139 0.65 -26.20 11.79
N PHE A 140 0.24 -27.47 11.76
CA PHE A 140 -1.18 -27.85 11.81
C PHE A 140 -1.83 -27.49 13.16
N GLN A 141 -1.20 -27.83 14.29
CA GLN A 141 -1.73 -27.48 15.62
C GLN A 141 -1.64 -25.97 15.94
N ALA A 142 -0.60 -25.28 15.47
CA ALA A 142 -0.47 -23.83 15.55
C ALA A 142 -1.47 -23.14 14.62
N SER A 143 -1.85 -23.75 13.49
CA SER A 143 -2.92 -23.26 12.62
C SER A 143 -4.29 -23.38 13.29
N GLU A 144 -4.59 -24.47 14.00
CA GLU A 144 -5.82 -24.59 14.80
C GLU A 144 -5.84 -23.62 16.00
N SER A 145 -4.73 -23.50 16.71
CA SER A 145 -4.60 -22.60 17.86
C SER A 145 -4.59 -21.12 17.45
N ALA A 146 -4.00 -20.81 16.29
CA ALA A 146 -4.03 -19.49 15.67
C ALA A 146 -5.42 -19.18 15.09
N ARG A 147 -6.17 -20.17 14.60
CA ARG A 147 -7.59 -20.01 14.24
C ARG A 147 -8.48 -19.73 15.45
N ALA A 148 -8.21 -20.38 16.57
CA ALA A 148 -8.93 -20.14 17.83
C ALA A 148 -8.60 -18.76 18.43
N ARG A 149 -7.32 -18.34 18.41
CA ARG A 149 -6.91 -17.00 18.84
C ARG A 149 -7.29 -15.90 17.85
N SER A 150 -7.33 -16.18 16.55
CA SER A 150 -7.87 -15.26 15.55
C SER A 150 -9.37 -15.12 15.70
N ALA A 151 -10.11 -16.16 16.12
CA ALA A 151 -11.54 -16.03 16.39
C ALA A 151 -11.84 -15.08 17.57
N GLU A 152 -10.98 -15.02 18.59
CA GLU A 152 -11.08 -14.02 19.67
C GLU A 152 -10.56 -12.63 19.27
N SER A 153 -9.70 -12.52 18.24
CA SER A 153 -9.21 -11.23 17.70
C SER A 153 -9.89 -10.79 16.39
N LEU A 154 -10.90 -11.52 15.92
CA LEU A 154 -11.73 -11.24 14.74
C LEU A 154 -12.93 -10.34 15.08
N ALA A 155 -12.87 -9.60 16.18
CA ALA A 155 -13.47 -8.27 16.14
C ALA A 155 -12.64 -7.47 15.13
N LEU A 156 -12.95 -7.60 13.84
CA LEU A 156 -12.58 -6.59 12.84
C LEU A 156 -12.86 -5.24 13.50
N PRO A 157 -11.91 -4.29 13.52
CA PRO A 157 -12.24 -2.94 13.95
C PRO A 157 -13.43 -2.51 13.10
N THR A 158 -14.62 -2.43 13.69
CA THR A 158 -15.79 -1.97 12.98
C THR A 158 -15.65 -0.46 12.90
N VAL A 159 -14.87 0.01 11.91
CA VAL A 159 -14.64 1.43 11.67
C VAL A 159 -16.00 2.10 11.55
N MET A 160 -16.25 3.09 12.40
CA MET A 160 -17.40 3.98 12.27
C MET A 160 -16.96 5.14 11.40
N THR A 161 -17.50 5.23 10.19
CA THR A 161 -17.37 6.40 9.34
C THR A 161 -18.04 7.62 10.00
N GLY A 162 -17.81 8.83 9.49
CA GLY A 162 -18.45 10.03 10.03
C GLY A 162 -19.97 9.94 10.10
N ILE A 163 -20.62 9.30 9.11
CA ILE A 163 -22.07 9.06 9.14
C ILE A 163 -22.48 8.06 10.24
N ASP A 164 -21.72 6.98 10.44
CA ASP A 164 -22.00 6.02 11.52
C ASP A 164 -21.86 6.67 12.90
N VAL A 165 -20.86 7.55 13.08
CA VAL A 165 -20.64 8.30 14.32
C VAL A 165 -21.77 9.29 14.56
N LEU A 166 -22.19 10.02 13.52
CA LEU A 166 -23.28 10.98 13.59
C LEU A 166 -24.63 10.30 13.90
N GLU A 167 -24.91 9.17 13.27
CA GLU A 167 -26.10 8.36 13.53
C GLU A 167 -26.12 7.85 14.97
N ALA A 168 -24.99 7.32 15.46
CA ALA A 168 -24.87 6.80 16.83
C ALA A 168 -25.08 7.86 17.91
N ASP A 169 -24.82 9.14 17.61
CA ASP A 169 -25.09 10.28 18.49
C ASP A 169 -26.51 10.87 18.30
N GLY A 170 -27.36 10.18 17.51
CA GLY A 170 -28.72 10.62 17.22
C GLY A 170 -28.75 11.98 16.52
N PHE A 171 -27.82 12.19 15.59
CA PHE A 171 -27.70 13.37 14.73
C PHE A 171 -27.64 14.71 15.49
N ALA A 172 -27.08 14.71 16.71
CA ALA A 172 -27.12 15.87 17.61
C ALA A 172 -26.62 17.17 16.96
N GLU A 173 -25.53 17.11 16.20
CA GLU A 173 -24.93 18.25 15.49
C GLU A 173 -25.87 18.88 14.44
N LEU A 174 -26.87 18.15 13.94
CA LEU A 174 -27.77 18.60 12.88
C LEU A 174 -29.18 18.96 13.36
N ARG A 175 -29.47 18.81 14.66
CA ARG A 175 -30.83 19.04 15.19
C ARG A 175 -31.26 20.49 15.03
N GLY A 176 -32.48 20.67 14.52
CA GLY A 176 -33.10 21.96 14.24
C GLY A 176 -32.57 22.65 12.98
N LYS A 177 -31.60 22.07 12.27
CA LYS A 177 -30.94 22.70 11.11
C LYS A 177 -31.58 22.25 9.79
N ARG A 178 -31.56 23.14 8.79
CA ARG A 178 -31.94 22.83 7.41
C ARG A 178 -30.70 22.45 6.60
N ILE A 179 -30.67 21.21 6.15
CA ILE A 179 -29.48 20.54 5.64
C ILE A 179 -29.45 20.50 4.10
N GLY A 180 -28.36 21.00 3.52
CA GLY A 180 -27.93 20.64 2.18
C GLY A 180 -26.92 19.51 2.27
N LEU A 181 -27.03 18.47 1.45
CA LEU A 181 -26.11 17.33 1.47
C LEU A 181 -25.32 17.23 0.17
N VAL A 182 -24.00 17.38 0.25
CA VAL A 182 -23.05 17.05 -0.82
C VAL A 182 -22.66 15.59 -0.68
N THR A 183 -23.16 14.74 -1.58
CA THR A 183 -22.92 13.29 -1.52
C THR A 183 -23.05 12.61 -2.89
N ASN A 184 -22.83 11.30 -2.92
CA ASN A 184 -23.13 10.41 -4.03
C ASN A 184 -23.42 8.99 -3.49
N GLN A 185 -23.39 7.97 -4.35
CA GLN A 185 -23.62 6.57 -3.99
C GLN A 185 -22.64 6.01 -2.94
N THR A 186 -21.50 6.67 -2.72
CA THR A 186 -20.53 6.26 -1.69
C THR A 186 -20.89 6.73 -0.29
N GLY A 187 -21.85 7.66 -0.18
CA GLY A 187 -22.43 8.11 1.07
C GLY A 187 -23.33 7.05 1.68
N ILE A 188 -22.70 5.99 2.21
CA ILE A 188 -23.38 4.87 2.87
C ILE A 188 -22.78 4.62 4.25
N SER A 189 -23.63 4.19 5.17
CA SER A 189 -23.26 3.71 6.51
C SER A 189 -22.86 2.23 6.47
N ARG A 190 -22.35 1.71 7.59
CA ARG A 190 -22.07 0.27 7.79
C ARG A 190 -23.28 -0.64 7.57
N SER A 191 -24.49 -0.12 7.75
CA SER A 191 -25.74 -0.87 7.58
C SER A 191 -26.15 -1.00 6.11
N GLY A 192 -25.48 -0.27 5.21
CA GLY A 192 -25.87 -0.11 3.81
C GLY A 192 -26.91 0.99 3.57
N ALA A 193 -27.44 1.63 4.62
CA ALA A 193 -28.31 2.79 4.47
C ALA A 193 -27.53 3.99 3.91
N THR A 194 -28.13 4.69 2.94
CA THR A 194 -27.54 5.90 2.35
C THR A 194 -27.62 7.07 3.32
N THR A 195 -26.67 7.98 3.26
CA THR A 195 -26.67 9.23 4.04
C THR A 195 -27.88 10.09 3.72
N ILE A 196 -28.37 10.03 2.47
CA ILE A 196 -29.63 10.67 2.05
C ILE A 196 -30.79 10.12 2.89
N ASP A 197 -30.94 8.79 2.94
CA ASP A 197 -32.04 8.16 3.68
C ASP A 197 -31.93 8.40 5.19
N LEU A 198 -30.72 8.29 5.75
CA LEU A 198 -30.49 8.49 7.18
C LEU A 198 -30.85 9.92 7.60
N LEU A 199 -30.41 10.93 6.85
CA LEU A 199 -30.73 12.33 7.17
C LEU A 199 -32.19 12.69 6.88
N ALA A 200 -32.81 12.10 5.86
CA ALA A 200 -34.22 12.34 5.54
C ALA A 200 -35.19 11.80 6.64
N HIS A 201 -34.77 10.77 7.38
CA HIS A 201 -35.58 10.16 8.45
C HIS A 201 -35.06 10.48 9.86
N ALA A 202 -33.99 11.28 9.99
CA ALA A 202 -33.40 11.65 11.26
C ALA A 202 -34.33 12.59 12.06
N PRO A 203 -34.70 12.24 13.30
CA PRO A 203 -35.58 13.08 14.12
C PRO A 203 -34.98 14.46 14.38
N GLY A 204 -35.75 15.51 14.08
CA GLY A 204 -35.34 16.89 14.29
C GLY A 204 -34.33 17.42 13.27
N VAL A 205 -34.05 16.70 12.18
CA VAL A 205 -33.23 17.16 11.06
C VAL A 205 -34.11 17.40 9.84
N THR A 206 -33.88 18.49 9.11
CA THR A 206 -34.65 18.80 7.90
C THR A 206 -33.72 18.78 6.67
N LEU A 207 -33.73 17.70 5.90
CA LEU A 207 -32.99 17.64 4.62
C LEU A 207 -33.75 18.39 3.52
N VAL A 208 -33.11 19.37 2.87
CA VAL A 208 -33.80 20.28 1.92
C VAL A 208 -33.29 20.22 0.49
N ALA A 209 -32.03 19.84 0.27
CA ALA A 209 -31.43 19.78 -1.05
C ALA A 209 -30.25 18.80 -1.10
N LEU A 210 -30.02 18.22 -2.27
CA LEU A 210 -28.89 17.35 -2.56
C LEU A 210 -27.96 18.01 -3.58
N PHE A 211 -26.67 17.77 -3.42
CA PHE A 211 -25.62 18.24 -4.32
C PHE A 211 -24.77 17.05 -4.72
N SER A 212 -24.61 16.83 -6.02
CA SER A 212 -23.81 15.72 -6.54
C SER A 212 -22.51 16.20 -7.18
N PRO A 213 -21.37 15.52 -6.95
CA PRO A 213 -20.10 15.83 -7.59
C PRO A 213 -20.07 15.25 -9.02
N GLU A 214 -18.86 15.09 -9.56
CA GLU A 214 -18.59 14.30 -10.76
C GLU A 214 -19.21 12.89 -10.68
N HIS A 215 -19.77 12.41 -11.80
CA HIS A 215 -20.54 11.16 -11.97
C HIS A 215 -21.97 11.15 -11.39
N GLY A 216 -22.42 12.25 -10.78
CA GLY A 216 -23.79 12.43 -10.29
C GLY A 216 -24.12 11.66 -9.00
N ILE A 217 -25.36 11.79 -8.52
CA ILE A 217 -25.78 11.30 -7.19
C ILE A 217 -25.72 9.77 -7.05
N ARG A 218 -25.75 9.02 -8.17
CA ARG A 218 -25.66 7.55 -8.20
C ARG A 218 -24.32 7.04 -8.75
N GLY A 219 -23.46 7.91 -9.26
CA GLY A 219 -22.12 7.56 -9.76
C GLY A 219 -22.06 6.64 -10.97
N GLN A 220 -23.12 6.60 -11.77
CA GLN A 220 -23.24 5.70 -12.92
C GLN A 220 -22.85 6.36 -14.25
N LEU A 221 -22.66 7.68 -14.28
CA LEU A 221 -22.56 8.46 -15.51
C LEU A 221 -21.11 8.88 -15.77
N GLU A 222 -20.65 8.70 -17.02
CA GLU A 222 -19.34 9.19 -17.49
C GLU A 222 -19.41 10.64 -18.00
N GLU A 223 -20.60 11.17 -18.24
CA GLU A 223 -20.85 12.50 -18.82
C GLU A 223 -21.42 13.49 -17.79
N LYS A 224 -21.63 14.74 -18.24
CA LYS A 224 -22.30 15.80 -17.48
C LYS A 224 -23.69 15.33 -17.04
N VAL A 225 -24.02 15.63 -15.78
CA VAL A 225 -25.34 15.33 -15.20
C VAL A 225 -26.09 16.63 -14.97
N ASP A 226 -27.33 16.71 -15.46
CA ASP A 226 -28.21 17.85 -15.21
C ASP A 226 -28.88 17.76 -13.83
N SER A 227 -29.37 18.90 -13.34
CA SER A 227 -30.12 18.94 -12.07
C SER A 227 -31.44 18.16 -12.21
N SER A 228 -31.82 17.43 -11.17
CA SER A 228 -32.96 16.51 -11.19
C SER A 228 -33.67 16.45 -9.83
N ARG A 229 -34.49 15.43 -9.59
CA ARG A 229 -35.11 15.16 -8.29
C ARG A 229 -34.79 13.75 -7.83
N ASP A 230 -34.56 13.60 -6.53
CA ASP A 230 -34.35 12.30 -5.92
C ASP A 230 -35.65 11.50 -5.90
N GLU A 231 -35.61 10.29 -6.43
CA GLU A 231 -36.80 9.45 -6.64
C GLU A 231 -37.51 9.06 -5.33
N ARG A 232 -36.77 8.97 -4.21
CA ARG A 232 -37.31 8.50 -2.93
C ARG A 232 -37.79 9.65 -2.04
N THR A 233 -37.02 10.72 -1.97
CA THR A 233 -37.28 11.87 -1.10
C THR A 233 -38.01 13.01 -1.82
N GLY A 234 -38.01 13.02 -3.15
CA GLY A 234 -38.55 14.12 -3.96
C GLY A 234 -37.71 15.40 -3.94
N LEU A 235 -36.58 15.41 -3.23
CA LEU A 235 -35.73 16.58 -3.05
C LEU A 235 -35.02 16.98 -4.35
N PRO A 236 -34.73 18.28 -4.57
CA PRO A 236 -33.92 18.72 -5.70
C PRO A 236 -32.49 18.19 -5.58
N ILE A 237 -31.94 17.73 -6.71
CA ILE A 237 -30.53 17.37 -6.88
C ILE A 237 -29.86 18.41 -7.77
N PHE A 238 -28.87 19.11 -7.25
CA PHE A 238 -28.03 20.04 -7.99
C PHE A 238 -26.71 19.38 -8.39
N SER A 239 -26.32 19.52 -9.65
CA SER A 239 -25.03 19.04 -10.14
C SER A 239 -23.95 20.09 -9.87
N LEU A 240 -22.87 19.67 -9.21
CA LEU A 240 -21.64 20.45 -9.00
C LEU A 240 -20.55 20.03 -10.00
N TYR A 241 -20.96 19.61 -11.18
CA TYR A 241 -20.09 19.23 -12.28
C TYR A 241 -20.65 19.73 -13.62
N GLY A 242 -19.76 20.04 -14.59
CA GLY A 242 -20.15 20.67 -15.84
C GLY A 242 -20.23 22.20 -15.74
N ASP A 243 -21.42 22.78 -15.98
CA ASP A 243 -21.63 24.24 -16.11
C ASP A 243 -21.30 25.00 -14.83
N SER A 244 -21.54 24.38 -13.66
CA SER A 244 -21.14 24.92 -12.38
C SER A 244 -20.47 23.85 -11.54
N ARG A 245 -19.26 24.16 -11.04
CA ARG A 245 -18.54 23.36 -10.05
C ARG A 245 -18.71 23.87 -8.62
N ARG A 246 -19.49 24.94 -8.46
CA ARG A 246 -19.71 25.68 -7.21
C ARG A 246 -21.21 25.81 -6.95
N PRO A 247 -21.69 25.61 -5.71
CA PRO A 247 -23.07 25.93 -5.37
C PRO A 247 -23.37 27.42 -5.62
N THR A 248 -24.50 27.73 -6.25
CA THR A 248 -24.93 29.12 -6.47
C THR A 248 -25.79 29.62 -5.31
N ASP A 249 -26.04 30.93 -5.25
CA ASP A 249 -26.95 31.54 -4.26
C ASP A 249 -28.32 30.86 -4.25
N ALA A 250 -28.88 30.61 -5.44
CA ALA A 250 -30.19 29.98 -5.57
C ALA A 250 -30.20 28.54 -5.05
N MET A 251 -29.10 27.80 -5.26
CA MET A 251 -28.99 26.42 -4.78
C MET A 251 -28.84 26.35 -3.25
N LEU A 252 -28.18 27.35 -2.64
CA LEU A 252 -27.96 27.43 -1.20
C LEU A 252 -29.11 28.10 -0.43
N ALA A 253 -30.16 28.54 -1.11
CA ALA A 253 -31.25 29.28 -0.49
C ALA A 253 -32.00 28.43 0.55
N GLY A 254 -32.07 28.94 1.79
CA GLY A 254 -32.75 28.26 2.90
C GLY A 254 -32.01 27.03 3.42
N ILE A 255 -30.68 26.97 3.27
CA ILE A 255 -29.81 25.98 3.90
C ILE A 255 -29.04 26.67 5.04
N ASP A 256 -29.09 26.08 6.22
CA ASP A 256 -28.36 26.59 7.40
C ASP A 256 -27.04 25.83 7.62
N THR A 257 -26.99 24.56 7.16
CA THR A 257 -25.81 23.72 7.27
C THR A 257 -25.62 22.86 6.03
N LEU A 258 -24.41 22.87 5.51
CA LEU A 258 -23.99 21.98 4.43
C LEU A 258 -23.27 20.76 5.02
N VAL A 259 -23.80 19.57 4.77
CA VAL A 259 -23.17 18.31 5.14
C VAL A 259 -22.44 17.74 3.93
N ILE A 260 -21.22 17.24 4.13
CA ILE A 260 -20.39 16.66 3.07
C ILE A 260 -20.06 15.23 3.44
N ASP A 261 -20.43 14.29 2.57
CA ASP A 261 -20.17 12.86 2.74
C ASP A 261 -19.80 12.21 1.40
N LEU A 262 -18.49 12.10 1.15
CA LEU A 262 -17.91 11.60 -0.11
C LEU A 262 -16.70 10.70 0.18
N GLN A 263 -16.64 9.54 -0.48
CA GLN A 263 -15.47 8.67 -0.44
C GLN A 263 -14.41 9.17 -1.45
N ASP A 264 -13.29 9.68 -0.92
CA ASP A 264 -12.08 10.00 -1.67
C ASP A 264 -11.23 8.74 -1.96
N ILE A 265 -10.18 8.85 -2.79
CA ILE A 265 -9.26 7.77 -3.10
C ILE A 265 -7.78 8.02 -2.76
N GLY A 266 -7.44 9.16 -2.15
CA GLY A 266 -6.09 9.45 -1.68
C GLY A 266 -5.12 9.98 -2.74
N ALA A 267 -5.64 10.46 -3.88
CA ALA A 267 -4.85 11.03 -4.96
C ALA A 267 -5.27 12.48 -5.24
N ARG A 268 -4.30 13.40 -5.36
CA ARG A 268 -4.51 14.85 -5.52
C ARG A 268 -5.49 15.24 -6.63
N PHE A 269 -5.42 14.53 -7.75
CA PHE A 269 -6.24 14.83 -8.93
C PHE A 269 -7.58 14.11 -8.95
N TRP A 270 -7.93 13.38 -7.89
CA TRP A 270 -9.32 13.04 -7.62
C TRP A 270 -10.06 14.30 -7.19
N THR A 271 -11.20 14.59 -7.83
CA THR A 271 -11.82 15.92 -7.80
C THR A 271 -12.75 16.15 -6.61
N TYR A 272 -13.11 15.10 -5.87
CA TYR A 272 -14.07 15.21 -4.75
C TYR A 272 -13.59 16.15 -3.63
N PRO A 273 -12.32 16.11 -3.16
CA PRO A 273 -11.82 17.11 -2.23
C PRO A 273 -11.93 18.54 -2.77
N THR A 274 -11.69 18.78 -4.06
CA THR A 274 -11.86 20.12 -4.63
C THR A 274 -13.33 20.55 -4.70
N THR A 275 -14.25 19.63 -5.03
CA THR A 275 -15.70 19.90 -4.97
C THR A 275 -16.15 20.23 -3.55
N MET A 276 -15.66 19.50 -2.55
CA MET A 276 -15.88 19.80 -1.14
C MET A 276 -15.44 21.23 -0.81
N GLU A 277 -14.21 21.61 -1.18
CA GLU A 277 -13.69 22.94 -0.86
C GLU A 277 -14.44 24.07 -1.56
N PHE A 278 -14.80 23.87 -2.82
CA PHE A 278 -15.63 24.84 -3.53
C PHE A 278 -16.97 25.03 -2.82
N ALA A 279 -17.56 23.97 -2.26
CA ALA A 279 -18.78 24.07 -1.48
C ALA A 279 -18.55 24.74 -0.11
N ILE A 280 -17.43 24.47 0.56
CA ILE A 280 -17.02 25.13 1.82
C ILE A 280 -16.83 26.64 1.61
N GLU A 281 -16.13 27.05 0.56
CA GLU A 281 -15.93 28.47 0.23
C GLU A 281 -17.26 29.21 0.00
N GLU A 282 -18.19 28.60 -0.73
CA GLU A 282 -19.50 29.20 -0.96
C GLU A 282 -20.37 29.22 0.30
N ALA A 283 -20.29 28.20 1.16
CA ALA A 283 -20.96 28.19 2.46
C ALA A 283 -20.41 29.28 3.38
N ALA A 284 -19.09 29.42 3.47
CA ALA A 284 -18.41 30.42 4.30
C ALA A 284 -18.84 31.85 3.95
N ARG A 285 -18.89 32.20 2.66
CA ARG A 285 -19.35 33.53 2.19
C ARG A 285 -20.77 33.87 2.64
N ARG A 286 -21.59 32.86 2.91
CA ARG A 286 -23.01 32.99 3.29
C ARG A 286 -23.25 32.70 4.77
N ARG A 287 -22.19 32.43 5.54
CA ARG A 287 -22.28 32.02 6.96
C ARG A 287 -23.14 30.77 7.16
N ILE A 288 -23.10 29.87 6.19
CA ILE A 288 -23.69 28.53 6.30
C ILE A 288 -22.64 27.66 6.98
N ALA A 289 -23.01 26.99 8.06
CA ALA A 289 -22.11 26.06 8.75
C ALA A 289 -21.80 24.86 7.86
N VAL A 290 -20.63 24.24 8.00
CA VAL A 290 -20.25 23.05 7.24
C VAL A 290 -19.92 21.91 8.18
N VAL A 291 -20.46 20.73 7.89
CA VAL A 291 -20.18 19.48 8.60
C VAL A 291 -19.62 18.46 7.61
N VAL A 292 -18.36 18.06 7.79
CA VAL A 292 -17.73 17.00 6.98
C VAL A 292 -17.81 15.68 7.75
N LEU A 293 -18.44 14.68 7.14
CA LEU A 293 -18.47 13.31 7.64
C LEU A 293 -17.23 12.60 7.13
N ASP A 294 -16.26 12.37 8.02
CA ASP A 294 -14.97 11.87 7.57
C ASP A 294 -15.03 10.40 7.13
N ARG A 295 -14.16 10.04 6.17
CA ARG A 295 -14.08 8.69 5.58
C ARG A 295 -12.63 8.21 5.46
N PRO A 296 -12.39 6.90 5.42
CA PRO A 296 -11.05 6.35 5.27
C PRO A 296 -10.39 6.85 3.99
N ASN A 297 -9.09 7.14 4.05
CA ASN A 297 -8.29 7.18 2.84
C ASN A 297 -8.01 5.73 2.42
N PRO A 298 -8.51 5.26 1.27
CA PRO A 298 -8.52 3.83 0.97
C PRO A 298 -7.14 3.25 0.70
N ILE A 299 -6.17 4.11 0.36
CA ILE A 299 -4.76 3.74 0.18
C ILE A 299 -3.90 4.13 1.39
N GLY A 300 -4.52 4.26 2.57
CA GLY A 300 -3.86 4.58 3.82
C GLY A 300 -3.50 6.06 3.98
N GLY A 301 -3.32 6.46 5.24
CA GLY A 301 -2.91 7.81 5.66
C GLY A 301 -1.42 7.96 6.00
N VAL A 302 -0.60 6.92 5.87
CA VAL A 302 0.82 6.97 6.24
C VAL A 302 1.67 7.51 5.11
N ASP A 303 1.61 6.89 3.94
CA ASP A 303 2.51 7.23 2.84
C ASP A 303 2.22 8.60 2.24
N VAL A 304 3.29 9.21 1.75
CA VAL A 304 3.28 10.41 0.94
C VAL A 304 4.19 10.11 -0.23
N GLU A 305 3.73 10.41 -1.44
CA GLU A 305 4.50 10.08 -2.63
C GLU A 305 4.24 11.05 -3.77
N GLY A 306 5.30 11.40 -4.48
CA GLY A 306 5.23 12.17 -5.72
C GLY A 306 5.69 13.61 -5.56
N PRO A 307 5.91 14.30 -6.70
CA PRO A 307 6.31 15.69 -6.66
C PRO A 307 5.17 16.56 -6.15
N LEU A 308 5.54 17.68 -5.51
CA LEU A 308 4.60 18.76 -5.27
C LEU A 308 4.09 19.32 -6.60
N GLN A 309 2.81 19.72 -6.60
CA GLN A 309 2.20 20.40 -7.72
C GLN A 309 2.81 21.79 -7.91
N ASP A 310 3.23 22.10 -9.13
CA ASP A 310 3.62 23.45 -9.56
C ASP A 310 2.46 24.42 -9.28
N GLN A 311 2.76 25.61 -8.74
CA GLN A 311 1.72 26.58 -8.40
C GLN A 311 0.84 26.96 -9.60
N SER A 312 1.42 27.02 -10.80
CA SER A 312 0.69 27.30 -12.05
C SER A 312 -0.29 26.19 -12.46
N ALA A 313 -0.18 25.01 -11.85
CA ALA A 313 -1.05 23.87 -12.11
C ALA A 313 -2.20 23.75 -11.10
N ILE A 314 -2.27 24.62 -10.08
CA ILE A 314 -3.37 24.66 -9.11
C ILE A 314 -4.69 24.93 -9.86
N GLY A 315 -5.70 24.13 -9.56
CA GLY A 315 -6.99 24.15 -10.23
C GLY A 315 -7.93 23.07 -9.73
N PHE A 316 -8.85 22.63 -10.59
CA PHE A 316 -9.88 21.66 -10.19
C PHE A 316 -9.31 20.28 -9.82
N THR A 317 -8.22 19.86 -10.47
CA THR A 317 -7.51 18.59 -10.24
C THR A 317 -6.35 18.73 -9.24
N GLY A 318 -6.37 19.77 -8.41
CA GLY A 318 -5.40 19.99 -7.34
C GLY A 318 -5.57 21.38 -6.73
N TYR A 319 -6.24 21.43 -5.58
CA TYR A 319 -6.72 22.68 -4.96
C TYR A 319 -5.61 23.50 -4.28
N VAL A 320 -4.58 22.85 -3.74
CA VAL A 320 -3.36 23.48 -3.21
C VAL A 320 -2.14 22.70 -3.66
N THR A 321 -0.95 23.29 -3.51
CA THR A 321 0.31 22.58 -3.73
C THR A 321 0.45 21.41 -2.77
N MET A 322 0.28 20.20 -3.28
CA MET A 322 0.41 18.95 -2.53
C MET A 322 1.02 17.84 -3.39
N PRO A 323 1.60 16.78 -2.80
CA PRO A 323 2.11 15.64 -3.53
C PRO A 323 0.96 14.83 -4.15
N VAL A 324 1.29 13.93 -5.08
CA VAL A 324 0.28 13.14 -5.80
C VAL A 324 -0.49 12.22 -4.85
N ARG A 325 0.21 11.45 -4.00
CA ARG A 325 -0.37 10.71 -2.87
C ARG A 325 -0.15 11.54 -1.60
N HIS A 326 -1.22 12.10 -1.06
CA HIS A 326 -1.16 13.06 0.05
C HIS A 326 -1.24 12.41 1.44
N GLY A 327 -1.89 11.24 1.52
CA GLY A 327 -2.07 10.48 2.75
C GLY A 327 -2.84 11.25 3.82
N LEU A 328 -3.99 11.80 3.47
CA LEU A 328 -4.93 12.48 4.39
C LEU A 328 -6.34 11.97 4.14
N THR A 329 -7.19 11.98 5.16
CA THR A 329 -8.64 11.76 4.97
C THR A 329 -9.30 13.01 4.40
N ILE A 330 -10.54 12.89 3.94
CA ILE A 330 -11.29 14.04 3.40
C ILE A 330 -11.56 15.10 4.49
N GLY A 331 -11.79 14.69 5.74
CA GLY A 331 -11.91 15.59 6.89
C GLY A 331 -10.61 16.28 7.27
N GLU A 332 -9.47 15.59 7.20
CA GLU A 332 -8.15 16.22 7.41
C GLU A 332 -7.81 17.22 6.29
N LEU A 333 -8.19 16.91 5.05
CA LEU A 333 -8.08 17.83 3.91
C LEU A 333 -8.95 19.08 4.13
N ALA A 334 -10.21 18.93 4.56
CA ALA A 334 -11.10 20.05 4.85
C ALA A 334 -10.50 21.03 5.87
N ARG A 335 -9.90 20.51 6.94
CA ARG A 335 -9.22 21.32 7.96
C ARG A 335 -8.01 22.05 7.38
N LEU A 336 -7.17 21.35 6.62
CA LEU A 336 -5.99 21.92 6.00
C LEU A 336 -6.38 23.05 5.05
N PHE A 337 -7.33 22.81 4.16
CA PHE A 337 -7.77 23.75 3.15
C PHE A 337 -8.45 24.98 3.73
N ASN A 338 -9.32 24.82 4.74
CA ASN A 338 -9.98 25.93 5.40
C ASN A 338 -8.97 26.91 6.05
N GLU A 339 -7.87 26.40 6.60
CA GLU A 339 -6.80 27.22 7.20
C GLU A 339 -5.79 27.75 6.18
N ASP A 340 -5.21 26.89 5.33
CA ASP A 340 -4.15 27.25 4.38
C ASP A 340 -4.59 28.30 3.35
N ARG A 341 -5.88 28.26 2.96
CA ARG A 341 -6.47 29.21 2.02
C ARG A 341 -7.19 30.38 2.69
N GLY A 342 -7.22 30.41 4.03
CA GLY A 342 -7.90 31.46 4.79
C GLY A 342 -9.39 31.56 4.48
N VAL A 343 -10.07 30.43 4.27
CA VAL A 343 -11.49 30.40 3.89
C VAL A 343 -12.37 30.90 5.04
N GLY A 344 -12.02 30.53 6.29
CA GLY A 344 -12.72 31.00 7.49
C GLY A 344 -14.14 30.45 7.65
N ALA A 345 -14.41 29.26 7.12
CA ALA A 345 -15.69 28.59 7.29
C ALA A 345 -15.91 28.13 8.75
N ASP A 346 -17.16 28.17 9.19
CA ASP A 346 -17.61 27.46 10.41
C ASP A 346 -17.65 25.95 10.11
N LEU A 347 -16.48 25.32 10.21
CA LEU A 347 -16.23 23.94 9.81
C LEU A 347 -16.18 23.02 11.03
N THR A 348 -17.08 22.03 11.04
CA THR A 348 -17.03 20.88 11.94
C THR A 348 -16.69 19.63 11.15
N VAL A 349 -15.74 18.83 11.63
CA VAL A 349 -15.48 17.49 11.09
C VAL A 349 -15.96 16.46 12.11
N ILE A 350 -16.78 15.51 11.66
CA ILE A 350 -17.16 14.34 12.47
C ILE A 350 -16.12 13.24 12.21
N PRO A 351 -15.16 13.03 13.13
CA PRO A 351 -14.08 12.07 12.91
C PRO A 351 -14.62 10.65 12.98
N MET A 352 -13.95 9.75 12.26
CA MET A 352 -14.21 8.32 12.35
C MET A 352 -13.81 7.76 13.72
N LYS A 353 -14.39 6.62 14.11
CA LYS A 353 -13.91 5.82 15.26
C LYS A 353 -13.34 4.49 14.77
N GLY A 354 -12.18 4.11 15.29
CA GLY A 354 -11.53 2.83 15.02
C GLY A 354 -10.65 2.77 13.77
N TRP A 355 -10.68 3.79 12.90
CA TRP A 355 -9.77 3.86 11.75
C TRP A 355 -8.32 4.08 12.18
N ARG A 356 -7.39 3.40 11.52
CA ARG A 356 -5.94 3.55 11.73
C ARG A 356 -5.31 3.99 10.43
N ARG A 357 -4.36 4.93 10.47
CA ARG A 357 -3.71 5.46 9.27
C ARG A 357 -3.04 4.41 8.39
N ALA A 358 -2.47 3.36 9.01
CA ALA A 358 -1.81 2.28 8.28
C ALA A 358 -2.80 1.28 7.65
N ALA A 359 -4.09 1.34 7.98
CA ALA A 359 -5.09 0.45 7.43
C ALA A 359 -5.38 0.80 5.97
N TRP A 360 -5.42 -0.23 5.14
CA TRP A 360 -6.03 -0.18 3.82
C TRP A 360 -7.54 -0.37 3.94
N PHE A 361 -8.31 0.10 2.95
CA PHE A 361 -9.78 0.07 3.02
C PHE A 361 -10.36 -1.32 3.29
N ASP A 362 -9.75 -2.37 2.74
CA ASP A 362 -10.17 -3.76 2.91
C ASP A 362 -9.89 -4.31 4.33
N GLU A 363 -9.07 -3.62 5.13
CA GLU A 363 -8.83 -3.94 6.55
C GLU A 363 -9.85 -3.28 7.49
N ASP A 364 -10.61 -2.28 7.02
CA ASP A 364 -11.55 -1.48 7.80
C ASP A 364 -12.95 -2.13 7.91
N ALA A 365 -13.16 -3.28 7.25
CA ALA A 365 -14.43 -4.01 7.17
C ALA A 365 -15.62 -3.19 6.61
N LEU A 366 -15.32 -2.17 5.80
CA LEU A 366 -16.32 -1.36 5.11
C LEU A 366 -16.56 -1.90 3.69
N PRO A 367 -17.82 -1.90 3.19
CA PRO A 367 -18.08 -2.28 1.81
C PRO A 367 -17.49 -1.26 0.84
N TRP A 368 -16.74 -1.74 -0.15
CA TRP A 368 -16.26 -0.88 -1.24
C TRP A 368 -17.40 -0.58 -2.20
N THR A 369 -17.86 0.67 -2.22
CA THR A 369 -18.72 1.20 -3.27
C THR A 369 -17.86 1.98 -4.25
N ALA A 370 -17.83 1.53 -5.51
CA ALA A 370 -17.07 2.20 -6.57
C ALA A 370 -17.45 3.68 -6.65
N PRO A 371 -16.51 4.62 -6.40
CA PRO A 371 -16.82 6.05 -6.43
C PRO A 371 -17.04 6.59 -7.85
N SER A 372 -16.55 5.88 -8.87
CA SER A 372 -16.68 6.22 -10.30
C SER A 372 -16.86 4.95 -11.13
N PRO A 373 -17.47 5.02 -12.33
CA PRO A 373 -17.54 3.89 -13.26
C PRO A 373 -16.19 3.25 -13.59
N ASN A 374 -15.11 4.04 -13.49
CA ASN A 374 -13.75 3.59 -13.75
C ASN A 374 -12.91 3.32 -12.48
N MET A 375 -13.44 3.60 -11.29
CA MET A 375 -12.75 3.30 -10.02
C MET A 375 -13.43 2.11 -9.34
N ARG A 376 -13.26 0.93 -9.96
CA ARG A 376 -14.12 -0.23 -9.70
C ARG A 376 -13.74 -1.02 -8.44
N ASN A 377 -12.48 -1.00 -8.07
CA ASN A 377 -11.96 -1.82 -6.97
C ASN A 377 -10.74 -1.15 -6.30
N LEU A 378 -10.31 -1.73 -5.18
CA LEU A 378 -9.19 -1.22 -4.40
C LEU A 378 -7.85 -1.36 -5.14
N LEU A 379 -7.67 -2.36 -6.01
CA LEU A 379 -6.44 -2.51 -6.81
C LEU A 379 -6.25 -1.32 -7.77
N ALA A 380 -7.33 -0.91 -8.45
CA ALA A 380 -7.34 0.30 -9.25
C ALA A 380 -7.01 1.53 -8.40
N ALA A 381 -7.57 1.66 -7.20
CA ALA A 381 -7.26 2.76 -6.29
C ALA A 381 -5.78 2.78 -5.85
N MET A 382 -5.18 1.61 -5.59
CA MET A 382 -3.75 1.47 -5.27
C MET A 382 -2.85 1.99 -6.40
N LEU A 383 -3.18 1.66 -7.65
CA LEU A 383 -2.38 2.01 -8.82
C LEU A 383 -2.66 3.42 -9.35
N TYR A 384 -3.85 3.96 -9.09
CA TYR A 384 -4.33 5.23 -9.64
C TYR A 384 -3.40 6.44 -9.41
N PRO A 385 -2.74 6.63 -8.25
CA PRO A 385 -1.80 7.74 -8.08
C PRO A 385 -0.71 7.78 -9.16
N GLY A 386 -0.25 6.62 -9.64
CA GLY A 386 0.73 6.53 -10.73
C GLY A 386 0.11 6.53 -12.12
N ILE A 387 -0.87 5.65 -12.33
CA ILE A 387 -1.44 5.41 -13.65
C ILE A 387 -2.34 6.57 -14.09
N GLY A 388 -3.11 7.12 -13.15
CA GLY A 388 -3.87 8.35 -13.35
C GLY A 388 -2.97 9.55 -13.67
N ALA A 389 -1.79 9.66 -13.04
CA ALA A 389 -0.87 10.78 -13.29
C ALA A 389 -0.37 10.87 -14.74
N ILE A 390 -0.38 9.75 -15.47
CA ILE A 390 0.02 9.68 -16.88
C ILE A 390 -1.18 9.50 -17.83
N GLU A 391 -2.42 9.51 -17.33
CA GLU A 391 -3.60 9.18 -18.15
C GLU A 391 -3.91 10.22 -19.23
N GLN A 392 -3.44 11.47 -19.08
CA GLN A 392 -3.68 12.54 -20.06
C GLN A 392 -2.84 12.38 -21.33
N THR A 393 -1.81 11.55 -21.30
CA THR A 393 -1.00 11.19 -22.47
C THR A 393 -1.83 10.46 -23.53
N ASN A 394 -1.21 10.11 -24.67
CA ASN A 394 -1.85 9.31 -25.72
C ASN A 394 -1.87 7.80 -25.42
N LEU A 395 -1.90 7.40 -24.15
CA LEU A 395 -2.08 6.02 -23.68
C LEU A 395 -3.53 5.75 -23.30
N SER A 396 -4.01 4.53 -23.55
CA SER A 396 -5.12 4.00 -22.79
C SER A 396 -4.62 3.51 -21.43
N VAL A 397 -5.33 3.86 -20.37
CA VAL A 397 -5.13 3.35 -19.00
C VAL A 397 -6.20 2.31 -18.64
N GLY A 398 -6.77 1.64 -19.64
CA GLY A 398 -7.78 0.59 -19.44
C GLY A 398 -9.21 1.07 -19.22
N ARG A 399 -9.48 2.39 -19.27
CA ARG A 399 -10.86 2.89 -19.38
C ARG A 399 -11.55 2.28 -20.60
N GLY A 400 -12.83 1.96 -20.48
CA GLY A 400 -13.57 1.21 -21.49
C GLY A 400 -13.26 -0.30 -21.53
N THR A 401 -12.68 -0.84 -20.47
CA THR A 401 -12.47 -2.28 -20.26
C THR A 401 -13.00 -2.71 -18.89
N ASP A 402 -12.83 -3.99 -18.53
CA ASP A 402 -13.23 -4.51 -17.22
C ASP A 402 -12.35 -4.05 -16.05
N THR A 403 -11.08 -3.69 -16.33
CA THR A 403 -10.04 -3.44 -15.33
C THR A 403 -9.32 -2.09 -15.56
N PRO A 404 -10.04 -0.96 -15.51
CA PRO A 404 -9.45 0.37 -15.62
C PRO A 404 -8.38 0.62 -14.56
N PHE A 405 -7.29 1.29 -14.96
CA PHE A 405 -6.08 1.60 -14.19
C PHE A 405 -5.20 0.41 -13.79
N GLU A 406 -5.61 -0.82 -14.08
CA GLU A 406 -4.83 -2.03 -13.81
C GLU A 406 -3.97 -2.47 -15.00
N HIS A 407 -4.13 -1.80 -16.15
CA HIS A 407 -3.29 -1.95 -17.31
C HIS A 407 -3.16 -0.65 -18.10
N ILE A 408 -2.11 -0.57 -18.93
CA ILE A 408 -1.88 0.52 -19.87
C ILE A 408 -1.56 -0.05 -21.25
N GLY A 409 -1.85 0.71 -22.31
CA GLY A 409 -1.51 0.30 -23.66
C GLY A 409 -1.81 1.33 -24.74
N ALA A 410 -1.27 1.08 -25.93
CA ALA A 410 -1.55 1.83 -27.14
C ALA A 410 -1.23 0.95 -28.37
N PRO A 411 -1.76 1.27 -29.57
CA PRO A 411 -1.51 0.47 -30.78
C PRO A 411 -0.04 0.37 -31.19
N TRP A 412 0.79 1.31 -30.74
CA TRP A 412 2.19 1.43 -31.13
C TRP A 412 3.18 0.77 -30.15
N ILE A 413 2.70 0.19 -29.05
CA ILE A 413 3.54 -0.44 -28.03
C ILE A 413 3.80 -1.92 -28.39
N ASP A 414 5.05 -2.38 -28.27
CA ASP A 414 5.33 -3.80 -28.06
C ASP A 414 5.19 -4.13 -26.57
N GLY A 415 4.10 -4.82 -26.21
CA GLY A 415 3.79 -5.17 -24.84
C GLY A 415 4.81 -6.12 -24.20
N ARG A 416 5.42 -7.03 -24.97
CA ARG A 416 6.43 -7.97 -24.44
C ARG A 416 7.72 -7.24 -24.12
N ALA A 417 8.17 -6.39 -25.04
CA ALA A 417 9.36 -5.57 -24.84
C ALA A 417 9.19 -4.63 -23.64
N LEU A 418 8.01 -3.99 -23.51
CA LEU A 418 7.72 -3.10 -22.39
C LEU A 418 7.68 -3.87 -21.05
N ALA A 419 7.01 -5.03 -21.02
CA ALA A 419 6.97 -5.87 -19.81
C ALA A 419 8.38 -6.32 -19.39
N SER A 420 9.22 -6.72 -20.33
CA SER A 420 10.62 -7.10 -20.04
C SER A 420 11.38 -5.92 -19.43
N ALA A 421 11.35 -4.76 -20.10
CA ALA A 421 12.08 -3.57 -19.67
C ALA A 421 11.66 -3.09 -18.26
N LEU A 422 10.38 -3.21 -17.91
CA LEU A 422 9.87 -2.85 -16.58
C LEU A 422 10.22 -3.92 -15.52
N ASN A 423 10.14 -5.20 -15.85
CA ASN A 423 10.49 -6.27 -14.92
C ASN A 423 12.00 -6.34 -14.63
N ASP A 424 12.85 -5.99 -15.59
CA ASP A 424 14.31 -5.92 -15.42
C ASP A 424 14.71 -4.87 -14.36
N ARG A 425 13.87 -3.85 -14.14
CA ARG A 425 14.07 -2.85 -13.08
C ARG A 425 13.76 -3.34 -11.68
N SER A 426 13.15 -4.53 -11.53
CA SER A 426 12.82 -5.12 -10.22
C SER A 426 12.12 -4.14 -9.28
N ILE A 427 11.10 -3.44 -9.79
CA ILE A 427 10.36 -2.43 -9.05
C ILE A 427 9.63 -3.11 -7.87
N PRO A 428 9.84 -2.66 -6.62
CA PRO A 428 9.20 -3.27 -5.45
C PRO A 428 7.67 -3.24 -5.52
N GLY A 429 7.04 -4.33 -5.08
CA GLY A 429 5.59 -4.42 -4.93
C GLY A 429 4.78 -4.62 -6.21
N VAL A 430 5.41 -4.67 -7.40
CA VAL A 430 4.68 -4.81 -8.68
C VAL A 430 5.41 -5.71 -9.68
N ARG A 431 4.64 -6.40 -10.52
CA ARG A 431 5.09 -7.13 -11.70
C ARG A 431 4.26 -6.77 -12.92
N PHE A 432 4.86 -6.87 -14.10
CA PHE A 432 4.24 -6.47 -15.36
C PHE A 432 4.09 -7.67 -16.29
N TYR A 433 2.93 -7.77 -16.94
CA TYR A 433 2.64 -8.83 -17.91
C TYR A 433 2.15 -8.21 -19.22
N PRO A 434 2.59 -8.72 -20.39
CA PRO A 434 2.09 -8.21 -21.66
C PRO A 434 0.58 -8.47 -21.77
N VAL A 435 -0.16 -7.46 -22.24
CA VAL A 435 -1.60 -7.55 -22.46
C VAL A 435 -1.97 -6.95 -23.80
N THR A 436 -3.05 -7.46 -24.39
CA THR A 436 -3.72 -6.89 -25.57
C THR A 436 -5.17 -6.68 -25.21
N PHE A 437 -5.70 -5.49 -25.50
CA PHE A 437 -7.08 -5.13 -25.20
C PHE A 437 -7.58 -4.07 -26.20
N THR A 438 -8.89 -3.95 -26.34
CA THR A 438 -9.53 -2.93 -27.20
C THR A 438 -10.51 -2.14 -26.35
N PRO A 439 -10.26 -0.84 -26.08
CA PRO A 439 -11.20 0.00 -25.34
C PRO A 439 -12.56 0.10 -26.04
N ALA A 440 -13.64 0.07 -25.25
CA ALA A 440 -15.00 0.28 -25.71
C ALA A 440 -15.26 1.72 -26.18
N ALA A 441 -16.41 1.95 -26.83
CA ALA A 441 -16.84 3.28 -27.26
C ALA A 441 -16.89 4.28 -26.08
N GLY A 442 -16.54 5.54 -26.35
CA GLY A 442 -16.46 6.61 -25.32
C GLY A 442 -15.10 6.69 -24.62
N ALA A 443 -14.29 5.62 -24.64
CA ALA A 443 -12.95 5.63 -24.06
C ALA A 443 -11.87 6.15 -25.03
N LYS A 444 -10.75 6.60 -24.46
CA LYS A 444 -9.55 6.94 -25.23
C LYS A 444 -9.05 5.72 -26.00
N LEU A 445 -8.76 5.89 -27.31
CA LEU A 445 -8.39 4.82 -28.24
C LEU A 445 -9.51 3.78 -28.47
N ALA A 446 -10.78 4.16 -28.31
CA ALA A 446 -11.93 3.32 -28.61
C ALA A 446 -11.80 2.60 -29.97
N GLY A 447 -12.07 1.30 -29.97
CA GLY A 447 -12.04 0.45 -31.17
C GLY A 447 -10.64 0.13 -31.71
N GLN A 448 -9.57 0.69 -31.16
CA GLN A 448 -8.20 0.39 -31.56
C GLN A 448 -7.61 -0.70 -30.67
N THR A 449 -7.02 -1.74 -31.28
CA THR A 449 -6.28 -2.75 -30.54
C THR A 449 -5.06 -2.13 -29.90
N CYS A 450 -5.02 -2.14 -28.58
CA CYS A 450 -3.93 -1.64 -27.76
C CYS A 450 -3.09 -2.81 -27.25
N HIS A 451 -1.78 -2.66 -27.35
CA HIS A 451 -0.81 -3.55 -26.73
C HIS A 451 -0.15 -2.81 -25.57
N GLY A 452 0.25 -3.52 -24.53
CA GLY A 452 0.92 -2.90 -23.39
C GLY A 452 1.13 -3.85 -22.25
N VAL A 453 0.96 -3.36 -21.01
CA VAL A 453 1.21 -4.13 -19.81
C VAL A 453 0.06 -4.05 -18.81
N SER A 454 -0.27 -5.19 -18.21
CA SER A 454 -1.08 -5.29 -16.99
C SER A 454 -0.17 -5.39 -15.78
N MET A 455 -0.62 -4.83 -14.66
CA MET A 455 0.13 -4.75 -13.41
C MET A 455 -0.45 -5.69 -12.37
N ILE A 456 0.41 -6.51 -11.78
CA ILE A 456 0.08 -7.33 -10.61
C ILE A 456 0.79 -6.71 -9.41
N VAL A 457 0.02 -6.27 -8.42
CA VAL A 457 0.57 -5.84 -7.13
C VAL A 457 0.95 -7.09 -6.34
N THR A 458 2.25 -7.29 -6.12
CA THR A 458 2.80 -8.46 -5.42
C THR A 458 3.01 -8.22 -3.93
N ASP A 459 3.20 -6.95 -3.54
CA ASP A 459 3.30 -6.51 -2.16
C ASP A 459 2.87 -5.04 -2.08
N ARG A 460 1.68 -4.80 -1.51
CA ARG A 460 1.12 -3.44 -1.39
C ARG A 460 1.89 -2.55 -0.43
N ALA A 461 2.61 -3.11 0.55
CA ALA A 461 3.39 -2.33 1.50
C ALA A 461 4.70 -1.82 0.88
N ALA A 462 5.22 -2.53 -0.12
CA ALA A 462 6.40 -2.11 -0.89
C ALA A 462 6.04 -1.26 -2.13
N LEU A 463 4.75 -1.09 -2.45
CA LEU A 463 4.30 -0.42 -3.65
C LEU A 463 4.39 1.10 -3.52
N HIS A 464 5.10 1.71 -4.46
CA HIS A 464 5.17 3.15 -4.66
C HIS A 464 4.49 3.50 -5.99
N PRO A 465 3.15 3.69 -6.02
CA PRO A 465 2.41 3.84 -7.27
C PRO A 465 2.85 5.03 -8.13
N VAL A 466 3.19 6.17 -7.53
CA VAL A 466 3.65 7.33 -8.32
C VAL A 466 4.97 7.04 -9.02
N ARG A 467 5.91 6.37 -8.33
CA ARG A 467 7.12 5.84 -8.94
C ARG A 467 6.81 4.87 -10.07
N VAL A 468 5.84 3.96 -9.89
CA VAL A 468 5.41 3.05 -10.98
C VAL A 468 4.97 3.83 -12.23
N GLY A 469 4.18 4.89 -12.06
CA GLY A 469 3.79 5.78 -13.16
C GLY A 469 5.00 6.42 -13.87
N VAL A 470 6.00 6.89 -13.09
CA VAL A 470 7.24 7.47 -13.64
C VAL A 470 8.13 6.43 -14.33
N GLU A 471 8.23 5.21 -13.79
CA GLU A 471 8.95 4.09 -14.39
C GLU A 471 8.35 3.73 -15.77
N ILE A 472 7.01 3.63 -15.85
CA ILE A 472 6.28 3.41 -17.10
C ILE A 472 6.51 4.55 -18.09
N ALA A 473 6.29 5.80 -17.68
CA ALA A 473 6.50 6.96 -18.55
C ALA A 473 7.94 7.06 -19.07
N SER A 474 8.92 6.71 -18.24
CA SER A 474 10.33 6.71 -18.63
C SER A 474 10.67 5.59 -19.61
N ALA A 475 10.14 4.38 -19.40
CA ALA A 475 10.29 3.28 -20.34
C ALA A 475 9.67 3.64 -21.70
N LEU A 476 8.45 4.19 -21.71
CA LEU A 476 7.76 4.62 -22.93
C LEU A 476 8.49 5.77 -23.63
N SER A 477 8.99 6.77 -22.88
CA SER A 477 9.76 7.87 -23.46
C SER A 477 11.05 7.39 -24.11
N ARG A 478 11.75 6.40 -23.51
CA ARG A 478 12.96 5.81 -24.10
C ARG A 478 12.67 4.95 -25.34
N MET A 479 11.64 4.11 -25.28
CA MET A 479 11.34 3.14 -26.34
C MET A 479 10.56 3.76 -27.51
N TYR A 480 9.71 4.75 -27.24
CA TYR A 480 8.72 5.28 -28.18
C TYR A 480 8.65 6.81 -28.15
N GLY A 481 9.74 7.51 -27.81
CA GLY A 481 9.74 8.95 -27.52
C GLY A 481 9.23 9.87 -28.63
N GLN A 482 9.24 9.43 -29.90
CA GLN A 482 8.64 10.17 -31.02
C GLN A 482 7.11 10.09 -31.04
N GLN A 483 6.52 9.03 -30.49
CA GLN A 483 5.08 8.77 -30.48
C GLN A 483 4.46 9.11 -29.13
N PHE A 484 5.18 8.89 -28.02
CA PHE A 484 4.67 9.11 -26.69
C PHE A 484 4.63 10.61 -26.33
N ARG A 485 3.43 11.12 -26.07
CA ARG A 485 3.20 12.51 -25.68
C ARG A 485 3.41 12.69 -24.18
N LEU A 486 4.66 12.59 -23.75
CA LEU A 486 5.08 12.69 -22.35
C LEU A 486 4.63 14.01 -21.69
N GLU A 487 4.67 15.12 -22.41
CA GLU A 487 4.36 16.45 -21.88
C GLU A 487 2.93 16.55 -21.34
N ASP A 488 1.99 15.80 -21.91
CA ASP A 488 0.58 15.79 -21.48
C ASP A 488 0.43 15.30 -20.01
N ALA A 489 1.37 14.46 -19.53
CA ALA A 489 1.38 13.97 -18.15
C ALA A 489 1.63 15.08 -17.12
N ALA A 490 2.21 16.23 -17.53
CA ALA A 490 2.41 17.38 -16.64
C ALA A 490 1.08 17.86 -16.01
N THR A 491 -0.04 17.64 -16.69
CA THR A 491 -1.37 18.06 -16.25
C THR A 491 -1.77 17.45 -14.90
N LEU A 492 -1.60 16.14 -14.74
CA LEU A 492 -2.04 15.43 -13.52
C LEU A 492 -0.89 15.06 -12.61
N LEU A 493 0.30 14.75 -13.15
CA LEU A 493 1.51 14.62 -12.34
C LEU A 493 1.86 15.95 -11.67
N GLY A 494 1.51 17.08 -12.30
CA GLY A 494 1.58 18.41 -11.71
C GLY A 494 2.99 18.96 -11.55
N SER A 495 4.02 18.36 -12.16
CA SER A 495 5.41 18.80 -12.03
C SER A 495 6.12 18.79 -13.38
N ARG A 496 6.30 19.97 -13.97
CA ARG A 496 7.08 20.13 -15.21
C ARG A 496 8.53 19.71 -15.03
N ALA A 497 9.10 19.96 -13.85
CA ALA A 497 10.45 19.52 -13.52
C ALA A 497 10.59 18.00 -13.58
N THR A 498 9.61 17.24 -13.07
CA THR A 498 9.62 15.78 -13.15
C THR A 498 9.51 15.31 -14.61
N ILE A 499 8.65 15.93 -15.42
CA ILE A 499 8.53 15.63 -16.86
C ILE A 499 9.85 15.90 -17.61
N GLN A 500 10.54 16.99 -17.32
CA GLN A 500 11.84 17.31 -17.91
C GLN A 500 12.91 16.26 -17.57
N LYS A 501 12.94 15.79 -16.32
CA LYS A 501 13.87 14.72 -15.91
C LYS A 501 13.61 13.40 -16.65
N ILE A 502 12.34 13.03 -16.82
CA ILE A 502 11.96 11.86 -17.63
C ILE A 502 12.43 12.03 -19.07
N ARG A 503 12.19 13.20 -19.66
CA ARG A 503 12.59 13.53 -21.04
C ARG A 503 14.12 13.51 -21.20
N ALA A 504 14.86 13.93 -20.19
CA ALA A 504 16.32 13.89 -20.15
C ALA A 504 16.91 12.47 -19.94
N GLY A 505 16.05 11.48 -19.69
CA GLY A 505 16.48 10.09 -19.48
C GLY A 505 17.09 9.82 -18.11
N GLU A 506 16.82 10.67 -17.11
CA GLU A 506 17.22 10.42 -15.73
C GLU A 506 16.62 9.10 -15.21
N ASP A 507 17.34 8.45 -14.30
CA ASP A 507 16.88 7.19 -13.72
C ASP A 507 15.59 7.41 -12.90
N PRO A 508 14.49 6.66 -13.14
CA PRO A 508 13.23 6.87 -12.43
C PRO A 508 13.31 6.76 -10.90
N LEU A 509 14.21 5.94 -10.36
CA LEU A 509 14.43 5.87 -8.91
C LEU A 509 15.07 7.16 -8.41
N ALA A 510 16.04 7.73 -9.14
CA ALA A 510 16.64 9.02 -8.79
C ALA A 510 15.61 10.18 -8.90
N ILE A 511 14.72 10.13 -9.89
CA ILE A 511 13.60 11.07 -10.01
C ILE A 511 12.71 10.98 -8.76
N ALA A 512 12.29 9.78 -8.37
CA ALA A 512 11.46 9.57 -7.18
C ALA A 512 12.16 10.04 -5.89
N GLN A 513 13.45 9.72 -5.72
CA GLN A 513 14.26 10.18 -4.59
C GLN A 513 14.39 11.71 -4.53
N SER A 514 14.29 12.40 -5.67
CA SER A 514 14.38 13.86 -5.68
C SER A 514 13.18 14.56 -5.02
N TRP A 515 12.06 13.86 -4.78
CA TRP A 515 10.90 14.41 -4.10
C TRP A 515 11.00 14.36 -2.58
N THR A 516 11.94 13.60 -2.00
CA THR A 516 12.01 13.34 -0.54
C THR A 516 11.99 14.61 0.31
N ALA A 517 12.69 15.67 -0.12
CA ALA A 517 12.70 16.94 0.60
C ALA A 517 11.32 17.62 0.62
N ASP A 518 10.59 17.54 -0.49
CA ASP A 518 9.27 18.14 -0.63
C ASP A 518 8.17 17.31 0.05
N GLU A 519 8.28 15.99 0.00
CA GLU A 519 7.44 15.09 0.79
C GLU A 519 7.64 15.32 2.30
N ALA A 520 8.88 15.57 2.75
CA ALA A 520 9.15 15.90 4.14
C ALA A 520 8.49 17.21 4.57
N LYS A 521 8.53 18.25 3.71
CA LYS A 521 7.79 19.50 3.95
C LYS A 521 6.28 19.24 4.04
N TRP A 522 5.73 18.43 3.14
CA TRP A 522 4.32 18.07 3.18
C TRP A 522 3.95 17.31 4.46
N ARG A 523 4.77 16.35 4.90
CA ARG A 523 4.58 15.63 6.17
C ARG A 523 4.54 16.60 7.36
N ALA A 524 5.37 17.64 7.36
CA ALA A 524 5.37 18.67 8.40
C ALA A 524 4.12 19.57 8.36
N ILE A 525 3.65 19.96 7.16
CA ILE A 525 2.42 20.74 6.99
C ILE A 525 1.22 19.93 7.48
N ARG A 526 1.07 18.71 6.98
CA ARG A 526 -0.11 17.88 7.24
C ARG A 526 -0.23 17.45 8.71
N ALA A 527 0.89 17.34 9.43
CA ALA A 527 0.93 16.94 10.84
C ALA A 527 0.03 17.80 11.75
N LYS A 528 -0.17 19.08 11.42
CA LYS A 528 -1.02 20.01 12.17
C LYS A 528 -2.52 19.70 12.05
N TYR A 529 -2.91 19.02 10.98
CA TYR A 529 -4.31 18.81 10.61
C TYR A 529 -4.79 17.38 10.86
N LEU A 530 -3.89 16.48 11.28
CA LEU A 530 -4.23 15.09 11.51
C LEU A 530 -5.30 14.95 12.60
N LEU A 531 -6.31 14.14 12.32
CA LEU A 531 -7.36 13.72 13.25
C LEU A 531 -7.04 12.36 13.87
N TYR A 532 -6.21 11.56 13.19
CA TYR A 532 -5.86 10.21 13.57
C TYR A 532 -4.36 10.10 13.86
N PRO A 533 -3.95 9.39 14.92
CA PRO A 533 -2.54 9.28 15.31
C PRO A 533 -1.70 8.55 14.26
N LEU A 534 -0.41 8.89 14.19
CA LEU A 534 0.54 8.31 13.21
C LEU A 534 0.98 6.87 13.51
N GLY A 535 0.62 6.34 14.68
CA GLY A 535 1.07 5.01 15.15
C GLY A 535 2.29 5.09 16.05
#